data_AF-A0A395SH61-F1
#
_entry.id   AF-A0A395SH61-F1
#
_cell.length_a   1.000
_cell.length_b   1.000
_cell.length_c   1.000
_cell.angle_alpha   90.00
_cell.angle_beta   90.00
_cell.angle_gamma   90.00
#
_symmetry.space_group_name_H-M   'P 1'
#
loop_
_entity.id
_entity.type
_entity.pdbx_description
1 polymer ?
#
loop_
_entity_poly.entity_id
_entity_poly.type
_entity_poly.pdbx_seq_one_letter_code
_entity_poly.pdbx_strand_id
1 'polypeptide(L)'
;MSNSRSRGPPLPPAIQGSSLQAQLQSEGAQILRNNNRPLIEHIINHATPGYVTKAIWLQEHSVIEHQYLLLCIKTYDGRLSWMRIERTGDLPVGSGANNALTDQAQLIVTIAPSRENLICGDKVLAEADLDTNKARLSDVAKLILIVHNEEPQYHLQWHNCWWLARVIMQVLAGTYMHNNSKQKKKVKKQCDSSHNKHVFGMSAGGPFAGLGQLATSMHFNKRLKRIVAKFNDQLNS
;
A
#
# COMPACT_ATOMS: atom_id res chain seq x y z
N MET A 1 33.22 9.19 -6.48
CA MET A 1 31.93 9.64 -5.91
C MET A 1 30.85 8.70 -6.42
N SER A 2 30.27 7.92 -5.52
CA SER A 2 29.27 6.89 -5.85
C SER A 2 27.93 7.56 -6.14
N ASN A 3 27.44 7.44 -7.37
CA ASN A 3 26.07 7.80 -7.71
C ASN A 3 25.14 6.77 -7.06
N SER A 4 24.76 7.04 -5.81
CA SER A 4 23.52 6.53 -5.24
C SER A 4 22.43 6.77 -6.30
N ARG A 5 21.92 5.70 -6.90
CA ARG A 5 20.63 5.76 -7.61
C ARG A 5 19.60 5.91 -6.51
N SER A 6 19.49 7.13 -5.98
CA SER A 6 18.47 7.44 -5.00
C SER A 6 17.15 6.99 -5.56
N ARG A 7 16.28 6.58 -4.65
CA ARG A 7 14.84 6.45 -4.86
C ARG A 7 14.32 7.59 -5.77
N GLY A 8 13.11 7.41 -6.31
CA GLY A 8 12.31 8.51 -6.84
C GLY A 8 12.29 9.73 -5.90
N PRO A 9 11.72 10.87 -6.32
CA PRO A 9 11.83 12.14 -5.62
C PRO A 9 11.69 12.01 -4.10
N PRO A 10 12.45 12.79 -3.31
CA PRO A 10 12.53 12.63 -1.86
C PRO A 10 11.13 12.54 -1.26
N LEU A 11 10.95 11.61 -0.31
CA LEU A 11 9.70 11.50 0.46
C LEU A 11 9.27 12.90 0.91
N PRO A 12 7.97 13.24 0.83
CA PRO A 12 7.48 14.53 1.31
C PRO A 12 8.03 14.81 2.72
N PRO A 13 8.40 16.06 3.03
CA PRO A 13 8.89 16.41 4.36
C PRO A 13 7.85 15.99 5.41
N ALA A 14 8.26 15.78 6.67
CA ALA A 14 7.30 15.49 7.74
C ALA A 14 6.28 16.62 7.83
N ILE A 15 5.02 16.33 7.51
CA ILE A 15 3.95 17.33 7.42
C ILE A 15 3.20 17.31 8.74
N GLN A 16 3.29 18.42 9.47
CA GLN A 16 2.57 18.55 10.74
C GLN A 16 1.16 19.11 10.53
N GLY A 17 0.28 18.85 11.50
CA GLY A 17 -1.05 19.49 11.58
C GLY A 17 -2.22 18.65 11.07
N SER A 18 -2.01 17.36 10.81
CA SER A 18 -3.11 16.43 10.54
C SER A 18 -3.86 16.07 11.85
N SER A 19 -5.19 16.03 11.83
CA SER A 19 -5.99 15.56 12.98
C SER A 19 -5.62 14.13 13.37
N LEU A 20 -5.41 13.25 12.38
CA LEU A 20 -4.98 11.87 12.63
C LEU A 20 -3.60 11.83 13.29
N GLN A 21 -2.69 12.68 12.86
CA GLN A 21 -1.36 12.77 13.47
C GLN A 21 -1.45 13.21 14.92
N ALA A 22 -2.22 14.26 15.23
CA ALA A 22 -2.40 14.74 16.59
C ALA A 22 -3.02 13.65 17.49
N GLN A 23 -4.00 12.92 16.97
CA GLN A 23 -4.61 11.79 17.67
C GLN A 23 -3.59 10.68 17.97
N LEU A 24 -2.84 10.23 16.96
CA LEU A 24 -1.80 9.21 17.14
C LEU A 24 -0.73 9.65 18.14
N GLN A 25 -0.32 10.91 18.11
CA GLN A 25 0.63 11.45 19.07
C GLN A 25 0.04 11.48 20.50
N SER A 26 -1.24 11.80 20.64
CA SER A 26 -1.93 11.75 21.95
C SER A 26 -2.07 10.33 22.50
N GLU A 27 -2.15 9.32 21.63
CA GLU A 27 -2.13 7.90 21.98
C GLU A 27 -0.69 7.41 22.30
N GLY A 28 0.33 8.26 22.08
CA GLY A 28 1.75 7.96 22.37
C GLY A 28 2.54 7.40 21.17
N ALA A 29 1.99 7.47 19.96
CA ALA A 29 2.67 7.00 18.76
C ALA A 29 3.89 7.87 18.41
N GLN A 30 5.04 7.22 18.23
CA GLN A 30 6.22 7.87 17.63
C GLN A 30 6.13 7.79 16.11
N ILE A 31 5.87 8.94 15.47
CA ILE A 31 5.74 9.04 14.02
C ILE A 31 7.12 9.36 13.43
N LEU A 32 7.83 8.32 12.99
CA LEU A 32 9.19 8.41 12.44
C LEU A 32 9.17 8.22 10.91
N ARG A 33 10.09 8.86 10.18
CA ARG A 33 10.09 8.81 8.70
C ARG A 33 10.30 7.41 8.11
N ASN A 34 11.07 6.54 8.78
CA ASN A 34 11.70 5.40 8.10
C ASN A 34 11.37 4.01 8.68
N ASN A 35 10.54 3.91 9.72
CA ASN A 35 10.06 2.61 10.19
C ASN A 35 8.65 2.74 10.79
N ASN A 36 7.63 2.48 9.96
CA ASN A 36 6.24 2.75 10.32
C ASN A 36 5.39 1.49 10.53
N ARG A 37 6.03 0.32 10.59
CA ARG A 37 5.36 -0.88 11.11
C ARG A 37 4.83 -0.64 12.54
N PRO A 38 5.62 -0.05 13.48
CA PRO A 38 5.11 0.30 14.80
C PRO A 38 3.92 1.25 14.77
N LEU A 39 3.84 2.15 13.79
CA LEU A 39 2.71 3.07 13.65
C LEU A 39 1.42 2.34 13.27
N ILE A 40 1.50 1.40 12.33
CA ILE A 40 0.36 0.53 11.96
C ILE A 40 -0.05 -0.36 13.14
N GLU A 41 0.92 -0.96 13.83
CA GLU A 41 0.66 -1.77 15.03
C GLU A 41 0.04 -0.93 16.15
N HIS A 42 0.47 0.33 16.31
CA HIS A 42 -0.12 1.26 17.27
C HIS A 42 -1.60 1.55 16.95
N ILE A 43 -1.93 1.82 15.68
CA ILE A 43 -3.31 2.01 15.22
C ILE A 43 -4.19 0.80 15.57
N ILE A 44 -3.64 -0.39 15.40
CA ILE A 44 -4.33 -1.65 15.70
C ILE A 44 -4.53 -1.79 17.22
N ASN A 45 -3.47 -1.62 18.00
CA ASN A 45 -3.44 -1.85 19.44
C ASN A 45 -4.34 -0.88 20.21
N HIS A 46 -4.39 0.39 19.80
CA HIS A 46 -5.25 1.41 20.42
C HIS A 46 -6.62 1.49 19.77
N ALA A 47 -6.87 0.68 18.72
CA ALA A 47 -8.07 0.76 17.90
C ALA A 47 -8.40 2.22 17.48
N THR A 48 -7.37 2.99 17.09
CA THR A 48 -7.42 4.43 16.82
C THR A 48 -8.68 4.77 16.02
N PRO A 49 -9.61 5.57 16.60
CA PRO A 49 -10.84 5.98 15.92
C PRO A 49 -10.58 6.66 14.57
N GLY A 50 -11.37 6.28 13.56
CA GLY A 50 -11.32 6.87 12.24
C GLY A 50 -11.92 5.96 11.18
N TYR A 51 -12.28 6.53 10.03
CA TYR A 51 -12.89 5.79 8.92
C TYR A 51 -12.16 6.09 7.61
N VAL A 52 -11.77 5.04 6.90
CA VAL A 52 -11.20 5.16 5.56
C VAL A 52 -12.36 5.35 4.58
N THR A 53 -12.45 6.53 3.98
CA THR A 53 -13.56 6.90 3.09
C THR A 53 -13.19 6.75 1.61
N LYS A 54 -11.90 6.78 1.29
CA LYS A 54 -11.38 6.64 -0.07
C LYS A 54 -10.03 5.97 -0.06
N ALA A 55 -9.79 5.13 -1.06
CA ALA A 55 -8.48 4.55 -1.36
C ALA A 55 -8.09 4.83 -2.81
N ILE A 56 -6.87 5.27 -3.03
CA ILE A 56 -6.33 5.62 -4.35
C ILE A 56 -5.01 4.89 -4.54
N TRP A 57 -4.89 4.13 -5.62
CA TRP A 57 -3.63 3.55 -6.06
C TRP A 57 -2.99 4.48 -7.08
N LEU A 58 -1.82 5.00 -6.73
CA LEU A 58 -1.04 5.93 -7.55
C LEU A 58 0.23 5.25 -8.06
N GLN A 59 0.68 5.73 -9.22
CA GLN A 59 2.03 5.53 -9.75
C GLN A 59 2.72 6.89 -9.80
N GLU A 60 3.84 6.99 -9.11
CA GLU A 60 4.68 8.17 -9.07
C GLU A 60 5.19 8.52 -10.48
N HIS A 61 5.23 9.80 -10.81
CA HIS A 61 5.86 10.27 -12.03
C HIS A 61 7.38 10.32 -11.85
N SER A 62 8.02 9.15 -11.73
CA SER A 62 9.46 9.02 -11.52
C SER A 62 10.07 7.95 -12.42
N VAL A 63 11.41 7.97 -12.54
CA VAL A 63 12.21 7.03 -13.36
C VAL A 63 12.00 5.58 -12.90
N ILE A 64 11.68 5.42 -11.63
CA ILE A 64 11.42 4.16 -10.97
C ILE A 64 9.92 4.13 -10.78
N GLU A 65 9.16 3.42 -11.63
CA GLU A 65 7.69 3.32 -11.63
C GLU A 65 7.07 2.90 -10.28
N HIS A 66 7.19 3.74 -9.28
CA HIS A 66 6.91 3.44 -7.88
C HIS A 66 5.44 3.63 -7.64
N GLN A 67 4.83 2.64 -6.98
CA GLN A 67 3.39 2.62 -6.80
C GLN A 67 3.03 2.54 -5.33
N TYR A 68 2.06 3.33 -4.91
CA TYR A 68 1.69 3.42 -3.51
C TYR A 68 0.19 3.66 -3.34
N LEU A 69 -0.26 3.56 -2.09
CA LEU A 69 -1.64 3.75 -1.72
C LEU A 69 -1.80 5.09 -0.99
N LEU A 70 -2.84 5.85 -1.34
CA LEU A 70 -3.34 6.93 -0.51
C LEU A 70 -4.68 6.53 0.09
N LEU A 71 -4.83 6.76 1.38
CA LEU A 71 -6.08 6.60 2.10
C LEU A 71 -6.56 7.96 2.59
N CYS A 72 -7.82 8.29 2.31
CA CYS A 72 -8.53 9.40 2.93
C CYS A 72 -9.20 8.89 4.20
N ILE A 73 -8.88 9.52 5.32
CA ILE A 73 -9.32 9.11 6.65
C ILE A 73 -10.15 10.25 7.22
N LYS A 74 -11.40 9.95 7.57
CA LYS A 74 -12.25 10.82 8.37
C LYS A 74 -12.01 10.50 9.84
N THR A 75 -11.44 11.44 10.57
CA THR A 75 -11.19 11.32 12.01
C THR A 75 -12.48 11.54 12.81
N TYR A 76 -12.47 11.17 14.09
CA TYR A 76 -13.66 11.23 14.94
C TYR A 76 -14.20 12.67 15.12
N ASP A 77 -13.31 13.66 15.13
CA ASP A 77 -13.63 15.10 15.12
C ASP A 77 -14.26 15.59 13.79
N GLY A 78 -14.49 14.68 12.84
CA GLY A 78 -15.10 14.95 11.54
C GLY A 78 -14.16 15.52 10.49
N ARG A 79 -12.89 15.77 10.82
CA ARG A 79 -11.89 16.31 9.89
C ARG A 79 -11.35 15.22 8.98
N LEU A 80 -10.77 15.65 7.86
CA LEU A 80 -10.11 14.76 6.91
C LEU A 80 -8.60 14.78 7.14
N SER A 81 -8.01 13.60 7.05
CA SER A 81 -6.57 13.37 7.07
C SER A 81 -6.23 12.41 5.94
N TRP A 82 -5.02 12.50 5.41
CA TRP A 82 -4.54 11.63 4.35
C TRP A 82 -3.34 10.82 4.82
N MET A 83 -3.30 9.57 4.40
CA MET A 83 -2.24 8.63 4.73
C MET A 83 -1.70 7.97 3.47
N ARG A 84 -0.44 8.27 3.14
CA ARG A 84 0.34 7.61 2.10
C ARG A 84 0.98 6.37 2.69
N ILE A 85 0.81 5.24 2.01
CA ILE A 85 1.34 3.95 2.42
C ILE A 85 2.11 3.38 1.24
N GLU A 86 3.38 3.11 1.49
CA GLU A 86 4.25 2.52 0.49
C GLU A 86 5.15 1.48 1.13
N ARG A 87 5.58 0.53 0.31
CA ARG A 87 6.52 -0.49 0.71
C ARG A 87 7.83 -0.27 0.01
N THR A 88 8.92 -0.39 0.72
CA THR A 88 10.25 -0.08 0.23
C THR A 88 11.20 -1.17 0.63
N GLY A 89 12.38 -1.12 0.06
CA GLY A 89 13.57 -1.68 0.67
C GLY A 89 14.73 -1.38 -0.25
N ASP A 90 15.91 -1.58 0.30
CA ASP A 90 17.10 -0.96 -0.26
C ASP A 90 17.59 -1.74 -1.48
N LEU A 91 18.05 -0.97 -2.47
CA LEU A 91 18.96 -1.51 -3.48
C LEU A 91 20.31 -1.68 -2.80
N PRO A 92 20.89 -2.89 -2.77
CA PRO A 92 22.26 -3.00 -2.33
C PRO A 92 23.21 -2.19 -3.20
N VAL A 93 24.17 -1.52 -2.58
CA VAL A 93 25.29 -0.86 -3.27
C VAL A 93 26.61 -1.35 -2.68
N GLY A 94 27.53 -1.80 -3.52
CA GLY A 94 28.87 -2.25 -3.11
C GLY A 94 28.94 -3.68 -2.56
N SER A 95 30.04 -4.01 -1.89
CA SER A 95 30.35 -5.36 -1.37
C SER A 95 29.35 -5.90 -0.33
N GLY A 96 28.45 -5.06 0.20
CA GLY A 96 27.32 -5.45 1.03
C GLY A 96 26.13 -6.06 0.26
N ALA A 97 26.20 -6.14 -1.07
CA ALA A 97 25.10 -6.66 -1.90
C ALA A 97 24.73 -8.12 -1.63
N ASN A 98 25.71 -8.92 -1.24
CA ASN A 98 25.48 -10.33 -0.88
C ASN A 98 24.84 -10.47 0.52
N ASN A 99 24.95 -9.45 1.36
CA ASN A 99 24.38 -9.42 2.72
C ASN A 99 23.02 -8.68 2.77
N ALA A 100 22.69 -7.88 1.75
CA ALA A 100 21.40 -7.19 1.64
C ALA A 100 20.23 -8.11 1.24
N LEU A 101 20.49 -9.40 0.99
CA LEU A 101 19.46 -10.42 0.76
C LEU A 101 18.56 -10.67 1.99
N THR A 102 18.85 -10.05 3.14
CA THR A 102 18.16 -10.34 4.42
C THR A 102 17.45 -9.17 5.09
N ASP A 103 17.53 -7.93 4.59
CA ASP A 103 16.78 -6.83 5.22
C ASP A 103 15.36 -6.75 4.65
N GLN A 104 14.39 -7.10 5.50
CA GLN A 104 12.96 -7.14 5.17
C GLN A 104 12.50 -5.82 4.57
N ALA A 105 11.60 -5.91 3.58
CA ALA A 105 10.94 -4.73 3.04
C ALA A 105 10.34 -3.88 4.17
N GLN A 106 10.58 -2.57 4.14
CA GLN A 106 10.04 -1.66 5.13
C GLN A 106 8.66 -1.16 4.70
N LEU A 107 7.76 -1.00 5.67
CA LEU A 107 6.50 -0.31 5.48
C LEU A 107 6.67 1.16 5.88
N ILE A 108 6.43 2.07 4.94
CA ILE A 108 6.49 3.51 5.15
C ILE A 108 5.07 4.07 5.13
N VAL A 109 4.78 4.90 6.13
CA VAL A 109 3.50 5.59 6.28
C VAL A 109 3.79 7.07 6.46
N THR A 110 3.21 7.92 5.62
CA THR A 110 3.30 9.37 5.74
C THR A 110 1.90 9.94 5.88
N ILE A 111 1.68 10.76 6.91
CA ILE A 111 0.38 11.36 7.21
C ILE A 111 0.46 12.86 6.89
N ALA A 112 -0.60 13.39 6.29
CA ALA A 112 -0.73 14.81 6.00
C ALA A 112 -2.18 15.29 6.17
N PRO A 113 -2.41 16.58 6.41
CA PRO A 113 -3.76 17.15 6.48
C PRO A 113 -4.47 17.20 5.11
N SER A 114 -3.71 17.24 4.01
CA SER A 114 -4.25 17.33 2.64
C SER A 114 -3.63 16.29 1.72
N ARG A 115 -4.31 16.01 0.60
CA ARG A 115 -3.87 15.06 -0.42
C ARG A 115 -2.65 15.58 -1.17
N GLU A 116 -2.68 16.86 -1.51
CA GLU A 116 -1.71 17.58 -2.35
C GLU A 116 -0.31 17.52 -1.76
N ASN A 117 -0.26 17.45 -0.43
CA ASN A 117 0.94 17.29 0.39
C ASN A 117 1.62 15.91 0.24
N LEU A 118 0.96 14.92 -0.36
CA LEU A 118 1.45 13.54 -0.49
C LEU A 118 1.68 13.10 -1.94
N ILE A 119 1.34 13.96 -2.91
CA ILE A 119 1.37 13.65 -4.35
C ILE A 119 2.30 14.59 -5.12
N CYS A 120 2.86 14.12 -6.24
CA CYS A 120 3.70 14.90 -7.14
C CYS A 120 3.43 14.57 -8.61
N GLY A 121 2.32 15.09 -9.17
CA GLY A 121 1.97 14.86 -10.58
C GLY A 121 1.65 13.40 -10.92
N ASP A 122 1.26 12.61 -9.92
CA ASP A 122 1.17 11.15 -10.03
C ASP A 122 0.01 10.70 -10.91
N LYS A 123 0.20 9.53 -11.52
CA LYS A 123 -0.83 8.87 -12.31
C LYS A 123 -1.74 8.05 -11.42
N VAL A 124 -3.04 8.29 -11.54
CA VAL A 124 -4.07 7.46 -10.90
C VAL A 124 -4.24 6.15 -11.66
N LEU A 125 -3.99 5.03 -10.98
CA LEU A 125 -4.18 3.69 -11.53
C LEU A 125 -5.58 3.13 -11.21
N ALA A 126 -6.05 3.32 -9.98
CA ALA A 126 -7.38 2.91 -9.54
C ALA A 126 -7.86 3.76 -8.34
N GLU A 127 -9.18 3.95 -8.23
CA GLU A 127 -9.82 4.70 -7.13
C GLU A 127 -11.06 3.97 -6.62
N ALA A 128 -11.16 3.86 -5.31
CA ALA A 128 -12.29 3.25 -4.61
C ALA A 128 -12.86 4.23 -3.60
N ASP A 129 -14.11 4.67 -3.83
CA ASP A 129 -14.92 5.33 -2.80
C ASP A 129 -15.52 4.23 -1.92
N LEU A 130 -15.17 4.23 -0.64
CA LEU A 130 -15.63 3.23 0.31
C LEU A 130 -16.90 3.72 1.00
N ASP A 131 -17.77 2.78 1.39
CA ASP A 131 -18.98 3.11 2.13
C ASP A 131 -18.63 3.91 3.41
N THR A 132 -19.22 5.10 3.54
CA THR A 132 -18.89 6.02 4.63
C THR A 132 -19.09 5.37 5.99
N ASN A 133 -18.12 5.56 6.88
CA ASN A 133 -18.08 5.01 8.23
C ASN A 133 -18.07 3.46 8.35
N LYS A 134 -18.01 2.70 7.25
CA LYS A 134 -17.94 1.22 7.32
C LYS A 134 -16.51 0.70 7.42
N ALA A 135 -15.58 1.27 6.68
CA ALA A 135 -14.18 0.86 6.71
C ALA A 135 -13.44 1.54 7.88
N ARG A 136 -13.41 0.89 9.05
CA ARG A 136 -12.71 1.41 10.23
C ARG A 136 -11.20 1.45 9.99
N LEU A 137 -10.53 2.50 10.47
CA LEU A 137 -9.09 2.69 10.31
C LEU A 137 -8.28 1.51 10.87
N SER A 138 -8.65 1.00 12.05
CA SER A 138 -8.02 -0.16 12.68
C SER A 138 -8.15 -1.43 11.85
N ASP A 139 -9.31 -1.68 11.24
CA ASP A 139 -9.51 -2.83 10.34
C ASP A 139 -8.63 -2.71 9.09
N VAL A 140 -8.59 -1.52 8.47
CA VAL A 140 -7.74 -1.28 7.30
C VAL A 140 -6.25 -1.40 7.67
N ALA A 141 -5.84 -0.95 8.85
CA ALA A 141 -4.49 -1.12 9.37
C ALA A 141 -4.11 -2.61 9.54
N LYS A 142 -5.02 -3.44 10.07
CA LYS A 142 -4.83 -4.90 10.12
C LYS A 142 -4.64 -5.50 8.72
N LEU A 143 -5.47 -5.10 7.75
CA LEU A 143 -5.32 -5.53 6.36
C LEU A 143 -3.94 -5.16 5.79
N ILE A 144 -3.48 -3.91 5.99
CA ILE A 144 -2.16 -3.45 5.55
C ILE A 144 -1.06 -4.35 6.13
N LEU A 145 -1.12 -4.65 7.43
CA LEU A 145 -0.13 -5.49 8.10
C LEU A 145 -0.18 -6.95 7.62
N ILE A 146 -1.37 -7.53 7.43
CA ILE A 146 -1.54 -8.89 6.86
C ILE A 146 -0.89 -8.96 5.49
N VAL A 147 -1.20 -8.00 4.61
CA VAL A 147 -0.64 -7.98 3.25
C VAL A 147 0.86 -7.81 3.34
N HIS A 148 1.37 -6.85 4.11
CA HIS A 148 2.81 -6.65 4.30
C HIS A 148 3.57 -7.93 4.71
N ASN A 149 3.00 -8.71 5.63
CA ASN A 149 3.61 -9.94 6.15
C ASN A 149 3.46 -11.15 5.21
N GLU A 150 2.50 -11.16 4.29
CA GLU A 150 2.22 -12.32 3.43
C GLU A 150 3.25 -12.49 2.30
N GLU A 151 4.04 -11.45 1.98
CA GLU A 151 5.18 -11.61 1.07
C GLU A 151 6.42 -10.83 1.51
N PRO A 152 7.25 -11.35 2.42
CA PRO A 152 8.46 -10.66 2.88
C PRO A 152 9.62 -10.69 1.88
N GLN A 153 9.62 -11.60 0.90
CA GLN A 153 10.79 -11.92 0.06
C GLN A 153 10.88 -11.14 -1.27
N TYR A 154 12.11 -10.99 -1.76
CA TYR A 154 12.62 -9.76 -2.37
C TYR A 154 13.26 -9.89 -3.76
N HIS A 155 13.10 -11.00 -4.48
CA HIS A 155 13.79 -11.20 -5.77
C HIS A 155 13.31 -10.25 -6.88
N LEU A 156 12.35 -9.38 -6.57
CA LEU A 156 11.71 -8.43 -7.46
C LEU A 156 11.50 -7.13 -6.67
N GLN A 157 12.59 -6.38 -6.44
CA GLN A 157 12.68 -5.15 -5.63
C GLN A 157 11.64 -4.07 -5.97
N TRP A 158 11.28 -3.93 -7.23
CA TRP A 158 10.29 -2.97 -7.73
C TRP A 158 8.83 -3.45 -7.59
N HIS A 159 8.64 -4.66 -7.05
CA HIS A 159 7.37 -5.39 -7.03
C HIS A 159 6.80 -5.54 -5.62
N ASN A 160 7.21 -4.73 -4.66
CA ASN A 160 6.65 -4.82 -3.32
C ASN A 160 5.58 -3.75 -3.08
N CYS A 161 5.75 -2.58 -3.69
CA CYS A 161 4.85 -1.44 -3.56
C CYS A 161 3.58 -1.61 -4.43
N TRP A 162 3.71 -2.09 -5.68
CA TRP A 162 2.57 -2.45 -6.55
C TRP A 162 1.65 -3.50 -5.92
N TRP A 163 2.20 -4.49 -5.20
CA TRP A 163 1.49 -5.67 -4.75
C TRP A 163 0.74 -5.35 -3.47
N LEU A 164 1.38 -4.61 -2.56
CA LEU A 164 0.73 -4.03 -1.39
C LEU A 164 -0.48 -3.20 -1.83
N ALA A 165 -0.28 -2.21 -2.71
CA ALA A 165 -1.35 -1.32 -3.15
C ALA A 165 -2.48 -2.07 -3.87
N ARG A 166 -2.14 -2.96 -4.81
CA ARG A 166 -3.11 -3.77 -5.56
C ARG A 166 -3.98 -4.63 -4.65
N VAL A 167 -3.37 -5.41 -3.77
CA VAL A 167 -4.09 -6.37 -2.93
C VAL A 167 -5.02 -5.61 -1.99
N ILE A 168 -4.52 -4.56 -1.34
CA ILE A 168 -5.36 -3.72 -0.46
C ILE A 168 -6.55 -3.16 -1.24
N MET A 169 -6.33 -2.59 -2.42
CA MET A 169 -7.43 -2.05 -3.25
C MET A 169 -8.48 -3.11 -3.60
N GLN A 170 -8.06 -4.32 -3.98
CA GLN A 170 -9.00 -5.38 -4.34
C GLN A 170 -9.81 -5.89 -3.14
N VAL A 171 -9.18 -6.00 -1.97
CA VAL A 171 -9.86 -6.40 -0.74
C VAL A 171 -10.83 -5.31 -0.29
N LEU A 172 -10.40 -4.04 -0.21
CA LEU A 172 -11.26 -2.93 0.18
C LEU A 172 -12.48 -2.77 -0.75
N ALA A 173 -12.27 -2.86 -2.07
CA ALA A 173 -13.38 -2.82 -3.03
C ALA A 173 -14.28 -4.06 -2.95
N GLY A 174 -13.72 -5.20 -2.54
CA GLY A 174 -14.46 -6.43 -2.23
C GLY A 174 -15.39 -6.25 -1.05
N THR A 175 -14.84 -5.72 0.04
CA THR A 175 -15.40 -5.74 1.39
C THR A 175 -16.26 -4.53 1.71
N TYR A 176 -15.95 -3.32 1.22
CA TYR A 176 -16.60 -2.10 1.70
C TYR A 176 -17.35 -1.31 0.62
N MET A 177 -17.47 -1.84 -0.61
CA MET A 177 -18.21 -1.21 -1.71
C MET A 177 -19.45 -2.02 -2.11
N HIS A 178 -20.30 -2.37 -1.14
CA HIS A 178 -21.38 -3.34 -1.36
C HIS A 178 -22.43 -2.88 -2.38
N ASN A 179 -22.77 -1.59 -2.38
CA ASN A 179 -23.88 -1.06 -3.18
C ASN A 179 -23.46 -0.54 -4.56
N ASN A 180 -22.16 -0.58 -4.90
CA ASN A 180 -21.64 -0.02 -6.15
C ASN A 180 -20.94 -1.08 -7.02
N SER A 181 -21.73 -2.01 -7.56
CA SER A 181 -21.24 -3.12 -8.39
C SER A 181 -20.46 -2.65 -9.62
N LYS A 182 -20.87 -1.53 -10.25
CA LYS A 182 -20.18 -0.93 -11.40
C LYS A 182 -18.79 -0.42 -11.02
N GLN A 183 -18.68 0.38 -9.95
CA GLN A 183 -17.38 0.90 -9.50
C GLN A 183 -16.47 -0.23 -9.00
N LYS A 184 -17.02 -1.19 -8.24
CA LYS A 184 -16.30 -2.40 -7.81
C LYS A 184 -15.70 -3.17 -8.99
N LYS A 185 -16.47 -3.38 -10.06
CA LYS A 185 -15.99 -4.05 -11.28
C LYS A 185 -14.92 -3.22 -11.99
N LYS A 186 -15.09 -1.89 -12.05
CA LYS A 186 -14.11 -0.97 -12.63
C LYS A 186 -12.77 -1.03 -11.90
N VAL A 187 -12.79 -0.93 -10.57
CA VAL A 187 -11.58 -0.99 -9.73
C VAL A 187 -10.85 -2.32 -9.91
N LYS A 188 -11.56 -3.45 -9.80
CA LYS A 188 -10.96 -4.77 -10.01
C LYS A 188 -10.30 -4.89 -11.39
N LYS A 189 -11.01 -4.46 -12.45
CA LYS A 189 -10.48 -4.50 -13.82
C LYS A 189 -9.23 -3.62 -13.98
N GLN A 190 -9.23 -2.41 -13.42
CA GLN A 190 -8.06 -1.53 -13.44
C GLN A 190 -6.89 -2.18 -12.72
N CYS A 191 -7.14 -2.78 -11.55
CA CYS A 191 -6.10 -3.43 -10.78
C CYS A 191 -5.47 -4.62 -11.50
N ASP A 192 -6.30 -5.47 -12.12
CA ASP A 192 -5.82 -6.63 -12.87
C ASP A 192 -5.11 -6.23 -14.16
N SER A 193 -5.61 -5.20 -14.87
CA SER A 193 -4.96 -4.69 -16.08
C SER A 193 -3.57 -4.11 -15.77
N SER A 194 -3.44 -3.33 -14.70
CA SER A 194 -2.15 -2.78 -14.26
C SER A 194 -1.15 -3.91 -13.93
N HIS A 195 -1.60 -4.92 -13.18
CA HIS A 195 -0.77 -6.08 -12.88
C HIS A 195 -0.31 -6.85 -14.12
N ASN A 196 -1.24 -7.16 -15.03
CA ASN A 196 -0.92 -7.96 -16.21
C ASN A 196 0.08 -7.26 -17.12
N LYS A 197 -0.01 -5.93 -17.28
CA LYS A 197 0.99 -5.15 -18.02
C LYS A 197 2.39 -5.31 -17.44
N HIS A 198 2.48 -5.33 -16.12
CA HIS A 198 3.75 -5.39 -15.42
C HIS A 198 4.31 -6.82 -15.35
N VAL A 199 3.48 -7.83 -15.17
CA VAL A 199 3.87 -9.24 -15.34
C VAL A 199 4.38 -9.49 -16.76
N PHE A 200 3.70 -8.93 -17.77
CA PHE A 200 4.13 -9.03 -19.16
C PHE A 200 5.49 -8.34 -19.39
N GLY A 201 5.66 -7.11 -18.88
CA GLY A 201 6.93 -6.38 -18.97
C GLY A 201 8.11 -7.14 -18.34
N MET A 202 7.88 -7.83 -17.22
CA MET A 202 8.88 -8.71 -16.61
C MET A 202 9.17 -9.99 -17.38
N SER A 203 8.18 -10.51 -18.08
CA SER A 203 8.26 -11.82 -18.76
C SER A 203 8.81 -11.69 -20.19
N ALA A 204 9.09 -10.48 -20.67
CA ALA A 204 9.59 -10.22 -22.02
C ALA A 204 11.05 -10.73 -22.17
N GLY A 205 11.38 -11.72 -22.99
CA GLY A 205 10.54 -12.43 -23.97
C GLY A 205 11.20 -13.74 -24.44
N GLY A 206 11.17 -14.76 -23.58
CA GLY A 206 11.54 -16.12 -23.96
C GLY A 206 10.33 -16.96 -24.39
N PRO A 207 10.54 -18.13 -25.03
CA PRO A 207 9.46 -19.04 -25.47
C PRO A 207 8.55 -19.55 -24.34
N PHE A 208 8.90 -19.27 -23.08
CA PHE A 208 8.15 -19.64 -21.87
C PHE A 208 7.43 -18.46 -21.18
N ALA A 209 7.43 -17.26 -21.76
CA ALA A 209 6.80 -16.07 -21.17
C ALA A 209 5.33 -16.28 -20.79
N GLY A 210 4.58 -17.03 -21.60
CA GLY A 210 3.17 -17.39 -21.31
C GLY A 210 3.00 -18.32 -20.10
N LEU A 211 3.92 -19.28 -19.90
CA LEU A 211 3.89 -20.17 -18.74
C LEU A 211 4.28 -19.43 -17.45
N GLY A 212 5.27 -18.54 -17.53
CA GLY A 212 5.64 -17.66 -16.42
C GLY A 212 4.48 -16.77 -15.97
N GLN A 213 3.79 -16.13 -16.93
CA GLN A 213 2.62 -15.29 -16.64
C GLN A 213 1.48 -16.07 -15.96
N LEU A 214 1.21 -17.30 -16.41
CA LEU A 214 0.20 -18.16 -15.80
C LEU A 214 0.58 -18.56 -14.38
N ALA A 215 1.82 -18.98 -14.14
CA ALA A 215 2.32 -19.33 -12.82
C ALA A 215 2.24 -18.16 -11.84
N THR A 216 2.66 -16.96 -12.25
CA THR A 216 2.56 -15.74 -11.44
C THR A 216 1.11 -15.40 -11.12
N SER A 217 0.21 -15.53 -12.09
CA SER A 217 -1.23 -15.25 -11.91
C SER A 217 -1.88 -16.23 -10.93
N MET A 218 -1.58 -17.53 -11.03
CA MET A 218 -2.09 -18.54 -10.11
C MET A 218 -1.57 -18.34 -8.69
N HIS A 219 -0.28 -18.06 -8.55
CA HIS A 219 0.35 -17.75 -7.26
C HIS A 219 -0.29 -16.54 -6.60
N PHE A 220 -0.50 -15.47 -7.36
CA PHE A 220 -1.21 -14.27 -6.90
C PHE A 220 -2.63 -14.61 -6.40
N ASN A 221 -3.42 -15.30 -7.21
CA ASN A 221 -4.81 -15.63 -6.86
C ASN A 221 -4.90 -16.47 -5.58
N LYS A 222 -3.98 -17.42 -5.39
CA LYS A 222 -3.91 -18.23 -4.17
C LYS A 222 -3.64 -17.36 -2.94
N ARG A 223 -2.72 -16.40 -3.03
CA ARG A 223 -2.43 -15.45 -1.94
C ARG A 223 -3.57 -14.51 -1.65
N LEU A 224 -4.18 -13.92 -2.67
CA LEU A 224 -5.33 -13.04 -2.51
C LEU A 224 -6.46 -13.74 -1.74
N LYS A 225 -6.79 -14.98 -2.12
CA LYS A 225 -7.81 -15.78 -1.41
C LYS A 225 -7.48 -15.95 0.08
N ARG A 226 -6.22 -16.25 0.40
CA ARG A 226 -5.75 -16.40 1.79
C ARG A 226 -5.85 -15.09 2.58
N ILE A 227 -5.42 -13.97 1.99
CA ILE A 227 -5.50 -12.64 2.62
C ILE A 227 -6.95 -12.28 2.89
N VAL A 228 -7.84 -12.49 1.92
CA VAL A 228 -9.29 -12.24 2.08
C VAL A 228 -9.87 -13.07 3.22
N ALA A 229 -9.54 -14.36 3.28
CA ALA A 229 -10.00 -15.23 4.37
C ALA A 229 -9.54 -14.71 5.74
N LYS A 230 -8.22 -14.49 5.90
CA LYS A 230 -7.63 -13.96 7.14
C LYS A 230 -8.28 -12.63 7.57
N PHE A 231 -8.52 -11.73 6.62
CA PHE A 231 -9.11 -10.43 6.92
C PHE A 231 -10.58 -10.55 7.33
N ASN A 232 -11.36 -11.38 6.63
CA ASN A 232 -12.77 -11.61 6.98
C ASN A 232 -12.92 -12.27 8.36
N ASP A 233 -12.05 -13.23 8.70
CA ASP A 233 -12.05 -13.86 10.02
C ASP A 233 -11.84 -12.81 11.13
N GLN A 234 -10.95 -11.84 10.91
CA GLN A 234 -10.67 -10.75 11.87
C GLN A 234 -11.77 -9.69 11.97
N LEU A 235 -12.62 -9.54 10.95
CA LEU A 235 -13.76 -8.62 11.01
C LEU A 235 -14.91 -9.20 11.84
N ASN A 236 -14.98 -10.53 11.94
CA ASN A 236 -16.05 -11.26 12.61
C ASN A 236 -15.67 -11.70 14.04
N SER A 237 -14.40 -11.52 14.44
CA SER A 237 -13.87 -11.76 15.79
C SER A 237 -13.98 -10.52 16.66
#